data_AF-K2NNU7-F1
#
_entry.id   AF-K2NNU7-F1
#
_cell.length_a   1.000
_cell.length_b   1.000
_cell.length_c   1.000
_cell.angle_alpha   90.00
_cell.angle_beta   90.00
_cell.angle_gamma   90.00
#
_symmetry.space_group_name_H-M   'P 1'
#
loop_
_entity.id
_entity.type
_entity.pdbx_description
1 polymer ?
#
loop_
_entity_poly.entity_id
_entity_poly.type
_entity_poly.pdbx_seq_one_letter_code
_entity_poly.pdbx_strand_id
1 'polypeptide(L)'
;VDRSSCSCSCKDGWHGASCLPFEVPDTVVPPVAERTVDGDTSCVVNQTLKSLTLNMWKTHHCYVGVTFSGVGAALSFLFDVMPLHLPINITLTGCTFREGAALQFVGGGESAESAGVLIRVGQTVMRSSVVAFRRALPQHCDIAVTEVDAVQSSAVQLLDTTINTLSVVVLRKVVLSASTLLVSNVKAHSTKRDAFGLYSTGALTLV
;
A
#
# COMPACT_ATOMS: atom_id res chain seq x y z
N VAL A 1 -40.39 20.68 -51.54
CA VAL A 1 -40.75 19.50 -50.74
C VAL A 1 -39.54 18.60 -50.66
N ASP A 2 -39.15 18.31 -49.43
CA ASP A 2 -38.23 17.27 -48.94
C ASP A 2 -36.90 16.99 -49.65
N ARG A 3 -35.81 17.37 -48.97
CA ARG A 3 -34.57 16.58 -48.98
C ARG A 3 -34.83 15.33 -48.15
N SER A 4 -35.43 14.35 -48.81
CA SER A 4 -35.74 13.02 -48.30
C SER A 4 -34.56 12.42 -47.52
N SER A 5 -34.83 12.14 -46.25
CA SER A 5 -33.97 11.33 -45.38
C SER A 5 -33.88 9.91 -45.93
N CYS A 6 -32.74 9.54 -46.51
CA CYS A 6 -32.42 8.14 -46.71
C CYS A 6 -32.00 7.54 -45.36
N SER A 7 -32.72 6.54 -44.85
CA SER A 7 -32.23 5.70 -43.74
C SER A 7 -31.67 4.38 -44.27
N CYS A 8 -30.50 3.99 -43.79
CA CYS A 8 -29.94 2.66 -44.04
C CYS A 8 -30.41 1.68 -42.96
N SER A 9 -30.76 0.46 -43.34
CA SER A 9 -31.07 -0.65 -42.42
C SER A 9 -30.18 -1.85 -42.72
N CYS A 10 -29.85 -2.63 -41.68
CA CYS A 10 -29.05 -3.85 -41.82
C CYS A 10 -29.89 -4.99 -42.44
N LYS A 11 -29.26 -5.88 -43.19
CA LYS A 11 -29.87 -7.09 -43.76
C LYS A 11 -29.83 -8.23 -42.74
N ASP A 12 -30.87 -9.07 -42.68
CA ASP A 12 -30.94 -10.19 -41.74
C ASP A 12 -29.71 -11.11 -41.87
N GLY A 13 -28.99 -11.29 -40.75
CA GLY A 13 -27.83 -12.17 -40.63
C GLY A 13 -26.43 -11.56 -40.88
N TRP A 14 -26.27 -10.23 -40.89
CA TRP A 14 -24.97 -9.55 -41.13
C TRP A 14 -24.31 -8.96 -39.88
N HIS A 15 -22.96 -8.87 -39.86
CA HIS A 15 -22.14 -8.60 -38.66
C HIS A 15 -20.94 -7.65 -38.91
N GLY A 16 -20.88 -6.48 -38.24
CA GLY A 16 -19.76 -5.50 -38.33
C GLY A 16 -20.07 -4.17 -37.61
N ALA A 17 -19.13 -3.22 -37.45
CA ALA A 17 -19.23 -2.06 -36.52
C ALA A 17 -20.51 -1.19 -36.59
N SER A 18 -21.22 -1.16 -37.71
CA SER A 18 -22.52 -0.46 -37.86
C SER A 18 -23.76 -1.39 -37.83
N CYS A 19 -23.55 -2.70 -37.72
CA CYS A 19 -24.54 -3.79 -37.64
C CYS A 19 -23.94 -4.96 -36.81
N LEU A 20 -23.50 -4.74 -35.57
CA LEU A 20 -22.80 -5.77 -34.78
C LEU A 20 -23.78 -6.74 -34.10
N PRO A 21 -23.46 -8.05 -34.05
CA PRO A 21 -24.34 -9.10 -33.52
C PRO A 21 -23.79 -9.81 -32.27
N PHE A 22 -22.91 -9.20 -31.47
CA PHE A 22 -22.21 -10.00 -30.47
C PHE A 22 -22.91 -9.87 -29.12
N GLU A 23 -23.61 -10.93 -28.69
CA GLU A 23 -23.72 -11.23 -27.26
C GLU A 23 -22.30 -11.51 -26.77
N VAL A 24 -21.77 -10.58 -25.99
CA VAL A 24 -20.52 -10.77 -25.26
C VAL A 24 -20.78 -11.80 -24.16
N PRO A 25 -20.07 -12.94 -24.11
CA PRO A 25 -20.20 -13.89 -23.02
C PRO A 25 -19.79 -13.23 -21.71
N ASP A 26 -20.74 -13.10 -20.79
CA ASP A 26 -20.56 -12.51 -19.48
C ASP A 26 -19.90 -13.49 -18.51
N THR A 27 -18.71 -14.03 -18.85
CA THR A 27 -17.84 -14.77 -17.92
C THR A 27 -16.51 -15.12 -18.59
N VAL A 28 -15.60 -14.15 -18.71
CA VAL A 28 -14.18 -14.41 -18.48
C VAL A 28 -13.67 -13.21 -17.69
N VAL A 29 -13.80 -13.27 -16.37
CA VAL A 29 -13.02 -12.40 -15.49
C VAL A 29 -11.56 -12.75 -15.77
N PRO A 30 -10.76 -11.85 -16.37
CA PRO A 30 -9.34 -12.07 -16.44
C PRO A 30 -8.82 -12.18 -15.00
N PRO A 31 -7.82 -13.02 -14.70
CA PRO A 31 -7.19 -12.98 -13.38
C PRO A 31 -6.83 -11.53 -13.07
N VAL A 32 -7.20 -11.05 -11.87
CA VAL A 32 -7.09 -9.64 -11.45
C VAL A 32 -5.73 -9.09 -11.90
N ALA A 33 -5.75 -8.32 -12.98
CA ALA A 33 -4.55 -7.77 -13.55
C ALA A 33 -3.90 -6.83 -12.53
N GLU A 34 -2.57 -6.84 -12.46
CA GLU A 34 -1.81 -5.76 -11.85
C GLU A 34 -2.24 -4.46 -12.53
N ARG A 35 -3.07 -3.68 -11.84
CA ARG A 35 -3.49 -2.38 -12.35
C ARG A 35 -2.49 -1.34 -11.88
N THR A 36 -1.78 -0.77 -12.85
CA THR A 36 -1.19 0.55 -12.69
C THR A 36 -2.32 1.54 -12.44
N VAL A 37 -2.37 2.11 -11.24
CA VAL A 37 -3.28 3.20 -10.93
C VAL A 37 -2.76 4.45 -11.64
N ASP A 38 -3.23 4.63 -12.87
CA ASP A 38 -3.08 5.88 -13.60
C ASP A 38 -4.12 6.89 -13.08
N GLY A 39 -3.63 8.07 -12.72
CA GLY A 39 -4.34 9.06 -11.91
C GLY A 39 -3.36 9.69 -10.92
N ASP A 40 -2.82 10.84 -11.29
CA ASP A 40 -1.73 11.52 -10.57
C ASP A 40 -2.15 12.08 -9.19
N THR A 41 -3.41 11.91 -8.80
CA THR A 41 -3.98 12.44 -7.55
C THR A 41 -5.11 11.59 -6.95
N SER A 42 -5.53 10.48 -7.59
CA SER A 42 -6.64 9.68 -7.06
C SER A 42 -6.16 8.69 -6.00
N CYS A 43 -6.76 8.76 -4.81
CA CYS A 43 -6.58 7.74 -3.77
C CYS A 43 -7.02 6.37 -4.30
N VAL A 44 -6.32 5.31 -3.88
CA VAL A 44 -6.80 3.95 -4.04
C VAL A 44 -7.85 3.70 -2.96
N VAL A 45 -9.12 3.50 -3.36
CA VAL A 45 -10.23 3.42 -2.42
C VAL A 45 -10.94 2.06 -2.49
N ASN A 46 -11.15 1.41 -1.34
CA ASN A 46 -11.99 0.22 -1.15
C ASN A 46 -11.67 -0.97 -2.07
N GLN A 47 -10.40 -1.15 -2.43
CA GLN A 47 -9.95 -2.27 -3.26
C GLN A 47 -9.37 -3.41 -2.41
N THR A 48 -9.36 -4.63 -2.95
CA THR A 48 -8.60 -5.74 -2.38
C THR A 48 -7.43 -6.07 -3.30
N LEU A 49 -6.21 -6.02 -2.76
CA LEU A 49 -4.96 -6.18 -3.50
C LEU A 49 -4.13 -7.32 -2.90
N LYS A 50 -3.52 -8.13 -3.75
CA LYS A 50 -2.52 -9.13 -3.33
C LYS A 50 -1.11 -8.57 -3.34
N SER A 51 -0.76 -7.79 -4.35
CA SER A 51 0.48 -7.04 -4.43
C SER A 51 0.20 -5.78 -5.22
N LEU A 52 0.92 -4.70 -4.93
CA LEU A 52 0.80 -3.45 -5.68
C LEU A 52 2.18 -2.97 -6.07
N THR A 53 2.46 -2.99 -7.37
CA THR A 53 3.60 -2.30 -7.94
C THR A 53 3.32 -0.81 -7.90
N LEU A 54 3.96 -0.14 -6.96
CA LEU A 54 3.81 1.29 -6.77
C LEU A 54 4.65 2.05 -7.80
N ASN A 55 4.05 3.07 -8.42
CA ASN A 55 4.83 4.07 -9.14
C ASN A 55 5.54 4.97 -8.12
N MET A 56 6.79 4.64 -7.81
CA MET A 56 7.65 5.35 -6.85
C MET A 56 8.00 6.79 -7.29
N TRP A 57 7.70 7.17 -8.53
CA TRP A 57 7.93 8.54 -9.01
C TRP A 57 6.85 9.53 -8.56
N LYS A 58 5.73 9.04 -8.04
CA LYS A 58 4.68 9.89 -7.47
C LYS A 58 5.10 10.43 -6.11
N THR A 59 4.77 11.69 -5.84
CA THR A 59 5.02 12.32 -4.53
C THR A 59 3.86 12.09 -3.56
N HIS A 60 2.66 11.83 -4.07
CA HIS A 60 1.45 11.66 -3.26
C HIS A 60 0.90 10.25 -3.39
N HIS A 61 0.81 9.56 -2.25
CA HIS A 61 0.30 8.21 -2.13
C HIS A 61 -0.84 8.19 -1.10
N CYS A 62 -1.99 7.66 -1.50
CA CYS A 62 -3.18 7.64 -0.65
C CYS A 62 -3.94 6.33 -0.80
N TYR A 63 -4.25 5.69 0.34
CA TYR A 63 -4.98 4.43 0.42
C TYR A 63 -6.10 4.57 1.45
N VAL A 64 -7.33 4.35 1.02
CA VAL A 64 -8.52 4.47 1.87
C VAL A 64 -9.32 3.18 1.81
N GLY A 65 -9.49 2.48 2.93
CA GLY A 65 -10.31 1.26 2.97
C GLY A 65 -9.73 0.08 2.16
N VAL A 66 -8.46 0.14 1.79
CA VAL A 66 -7.82 -0.91 0.95
C VAL A 66 -7.47 -2.13 1.79
N THR A 67 -7.74 -3.31 1.27
CA THR A 67 -7.39 -4.59 1.89
C THR A 67 -6.22 -5.27 1.19
N PHE A 68 -5.15 -5.56 1.92
CA PHE A 68 -3.99 -6.35 1.48
C PHE A 68 -4.06 -7.74 2.12
N SER A 69 -3.97 -8.79 1.29
CA SER A 69 -4.15 -10.18 1.75
C SER A 69 -3.13 -11.12 1.13
N GLY A 70 -2.55 -11.97 1.96
CA GLY A 70 -1.74 -13.12 1.55
C GLY A 70 -0.26 -13.00 1.91
N VAL A 71 0.42 -14.13 1.97
CA VAL A 71 1.85 -14.20 2.24
C VAL A 71 2.62 -13.58 1.06
N GLY A 72 3.54 -12.67 1.37
CA GLY A 72 4.27 -11.91 0.35
C GLY A 72 3.53 -10.70 -0.19
N ALA A 73 2.27 -10.48 0.21
CA ALA A 73 1.56 -9.25 -0.08
C ALA A 73 2.21 -8.09 0.68
N ALA A 74 2.84 -7.16 -0.05
CA ALA A 74 3.50 -6.04 0.59
C ALA A 74 3.21 -4.73 -0.13
N LEU A 75 2.77 -3.73 0.63
CA LEU A 75 2.79 -2.34 0.20
C LEU A 75 4.12 -1.74 0.64
N SER A 76 5.06 -1.55 -0.30
CA SER A 76 6.44 -1.21 0.02
C SER A 76 6.86 0.12 -0.59
N PHE A 77 7.20 1.09 0.25
CA PHE A 77 7.74 2.39 -0.15
C PHE A 77 9.27 2.35 -0.02
N LEU A 78 9.96 2.54 -1.15
CA LEU A 78 11.42 2.51 -1.25
C LEU A 78 11.93 3.94 -1.46
N PHE A 79 12.47 4.55 -0.42
CA PHE A 79 12.87 5.97 -0.48
C PHE A 79 14.06 6.23 -1.41
N ASP A 80 14.93 5.23 -1.62
CA ASP A 80 16.09 5.34 -2.52
C ASP A 80 15.71 5.57 -3.99
N VAL A 81 14.46 5.30 -4.37
CA VAL A 81 13.94 5.48 -5.74
C VAL A 81 12.82 6.51 -5.82
N MET A 82 12.54 7.22 -4.74
CA MET A 82 11.56 8.30 -4.70
C MET A 82 12.22 9.66 -4.99
N PRO A 83 11.47 10.64 -5.53
CA PRO A 83 11.99 11.98 -5.80
C PRO A 83 12.09 12.81 -4.50
N LEU A 84 13.07 12.50 -3.63
CA LEU A 84 13.24 13.13 -2.31
C LEU A 84 13.44 14.65 -2.32
N HIS A 85 13.81 15.23 -3.48
CA HIS A 85 13.89 16.68 -3.69
C HIS A 85 12.51 17.36 -3.75
N LEU A 86 11.43 16.59 -3.81
CA LEU A 86 10.05 17.06 -3.69
C LEU A 86 9.44 16.55 -2.38
N PRO A 87 8.48 17.29 -1.79
CA PRO A 87 7.75 16.80 -0.62
C PRO A 87 6.97 15.52 -0.94
N ILE A 88 7.12 14.50 -0.12
CA ILE A 88 6.44 13.21 -0.27
C ILE A 88 5.34 13.09 0.79
N ASN A 89 4.15 12.66 0.39
CA ASN A 89 3.01 12.45 1.27
C ASN A 89 2.44 11.05 1.10
N ILE A 90 2.48 10.24 2.15
CA ILE A 90 1.98 8.87 2.18
C ILE A 90 0.91 8.74 3.26
N THR A 91 -0.31 8.44 2.83
CA THR A 91 -1.47 8.33 3.72
C THR A 91 -2.16 6.98 3.57
N LEU A 92 -2.45 6.34 4.70
CA LEU A 92 -3.22 5.11 4.79
C LEU A 92 -4.27 5.26 5.89
N THR A 93 -5.54 5.12 5.53
CA THR A 93 -6.66 5.27 6.47
C THR A 93 -7.70 4.18 6.23
N GLY A 94 -8.13 3.49 7.28
CA GLY A 94 -9.14 2.44 7.16
C GLY A 94 -8.64 1.17 6.46
N CYS A 95 -7.33 1.02 6.26
CA CYS A 95 -6.76 -0.11 5.54
C CYS A 95 -6.76 -1.39 6.37
N THR A 96 -6.81 -2.53 5.70
CA THR A 96 -6.71 -3.85 6.32
C THR A 96 -5.55 -4.63 5.75
N PHE A 97 -4.69 -5.18 6.61
CA PHE A 97 -3.62 -6.11 6.23
C PHE A 97 -3.90 -7.45 6.89
N ARG A 98 -3.91 -8.53 6.13
CA ARG A 98 -4.17 -9.87 6.67
C ARG A 98 -3.34 -10.97 6.02
N GLU A 99 -3.29 -12.12 6.70
CA GLU A 99 -2.72 -13.36 6.17
C GLU A 99 -1.23 -13.23 5.80
N GLY A 100 -0.47 -12.47 6.58
CA GLY A 100 0.96 -12.25 6.31
C GLY A 100 1.27 -11.03 5.46
N ALA A 101 0.26 -10.23 5.10
CA ALA A 101 0.49 -8.98 4.38
C ALA A 101 1.27 -7.96 5.22
N ALA A 102 2.05 -7.09 4.59
CA ALA A 102 2.88 -6.11 5.27
C ALA A 102 2.85 -4.71 4.63
N LEU A 103 2.99 -3.69 5.48
CA LEU A 103 3.31 -2.33 5.07
C LEU A 103 4.78 -2.06 5.36
N GLN A 104 5.57 -1.68 4.36
CA GLN A 104 7.02 -1.51 4.49
C GLN A 104 7.45 -0.12 4.05
N PHE A 105 8.30 0.51 4.86
CA PHE A 105 9.01 1.73 4.56
C PHE A 105 10.51 1.44 4.64
N VAL A 106 11.21 1.55 3.51
CA VAL A 106 12.60 1.14 3.38
C VAL A 106 13.43 2.32 2.92
N GLY A 107 14.38 2.73 3.76
CA GLY A 107 15.37 3.73 3.44
C GLY A 107 16.69 3.15 2.94
N GLY A 108 17.68 4.03 2.77
CA GLY A 108 18.97 3.74 2.18
C GLY A 108 20.04 3.29 3.17
N GLY A 109 21.28 3.24 2.71
CA GLY A 109 22.45 3.00 3.57
C GLY A 109 22.67 4.11 4.59
N GLU A 110 22.40 5.35 4.19
CA GLU A 110 22.51 6.56 4.99
C GLU A 110 21.27 7.44 4.81
N SER A 111 21.09 8.43 5.68
CA SER A 111 19.93 9.34 5.63
C SER A 111 20.12 10.35 4.50
N ALA A 112 19.34 10.20 3.43
CA ALA A 112 19.35 11.11 2.30
C ALA A 112 18.69 12.45 2.63
N GLU A 113 19.23 13.54 2.08
CA GLU A 113 18.60 14.86 2.13
C GLU A 113 17.22 14.81 1.44
N SER A 114 16.23 15.49 2.01
CA SER A 114 14.86 15.50 1.50
C SER A 114 14.15 16.82 1.75
N ALA A 115 13.23 17.19 0.86
CA ALA A 115 12.29 18.29 1.03
C ALA A 115 11.18 17.99 2.06
N GLY A 116 11.19 16.81 2.67
CA GLY A 116 10.28 16.38 3.72
C GLY A 116 9.41 15.20 3.30
N VAL A 117 9.17 14.28 4.24
CA VAL A 117 8.35 13.08 4.02
C VAL A 117 7.29 12.99 5.11
N LEU A 118 6.03 13.08 4.72
CA LEU A 118 4.89 12.91 5.61
C LEU A 118 4.36 11.49 5.50
N ILE A 119 4.33 10.75 6.61
CA ILE A 119 3.76 9.40 6.68
C ILE A 119 2.66 9.40 7.73
N ARG A 120 1.43 9.08 7.30
CA ARG A 120 0.26 8.94 8.17
C ARG A 120 -0.37 7.57 7.96
N VAL A 121 -0.35 6.75 9.00
CA VAL A 121 -1.03 5.46 9.06
C VAL A 121 -2.06 5.53 10.17
N GLY A 122 -3.33 5.36 9.82
CA GLY A 122 -4.47 5.53 10.71
C GLY A 122 -5.52 4.46 10.49
N GLN A 123 -6.34 4.20 11.51
CA GLN A 123 -7.54 3.35 11.43
C GLN A 123 -7.27 2.00 10.76
N THR A 124 -6.13 1.38 11.06
CA THR A 124 -5.64 0.22 10.32
C THR A 124 -5.92 -1.07 11.09
N VAL A 125 -6.43 -2.08 10.40
CA VAL A 125 -6.64 -3.42 10.95
C VAL A 125 -5.54 -4.35 10.47
N MET A 126 -4.87 -5.05 11.39
CA MET A 126 -3.78 -5.99 11.08
C MET A 126 -4.10 -7.39 11.60
N ARG A 127 -4.03 -8.41 10.75
CA ARG A 127 -4.27 -9.81 11.11
C ARG A 127 -3.10 -10.68 10.68
N SER A 128 -2.22 -11.00 11.63
CA SER A 128 -0.91 -11.58 11.34
C SER A 128 -0.19 -10.78 10.24
N SER A 129 -0.06 -9.48 10.50
CA SER A 129 0.47 -8.47 9.58
C SER A 129 1.25 -7.42 10.38
N VAL A 130 2.06 -6.61 9.70
CA VAL A 130 3.01 -5.70 10.34
C VAL A 130 3.23 -4.42 9.54
N VAL A 131 3.48 -3.30 10.25
CA VAL A 131 4.11 -2.09 9.70
C VAL A 131 5.61 -2.17 9.99
N ALA A 132 6.46 -2.10 8.98
CA ALA A 132 7.91 -2.20 9.14
C ALA A 132 8.63 -0.96 8.61
N PHE A 133 9.49 -0.37 9.44
CA PHE A 133 10.47 0.64 9.05
C PHE A 133 11.87 0.02 9.04
N ARG A 134 12.62 0.24 7.97
CA ARG A 134 13.92 -0.40 7.76
C ARG A 134 14.95 0.61 7.26
N ARG A 135 16.17 0.49 7.80
CA ARG A 135 17.35 1.28 7.38
C ARG A 135 17.20 2.79 7.62
N ALA A 136 18.10 3.59 7.08
CA ALA A 136 18.14 5.03 7.29
C ALA A 136 17.06 5.73 6.46
N LEU A 137 16.07 6.33 7.12
CA LEU A 137 15.03 7.09 6.44
C LEU A 137 15.58 8.45 5.97
N PRO A 138 14.95 9.09 4.97
CA PRO A 138 15.30 10.45 4.58
C PRO A 138 15.23 11.43 5.76
N GLN A 139 15.92 12.55 5.62
CA GLN A 139 15.82 13.65 6.59
C GLN A 139 14.41 14.25 6.57
N HIS A 140 14.01 14.89 7.68
CA HIS A 140 12.74 15.63 7.77
C HIS A 140 11.49 14.75 7.53
N CYS A 141 11.51 13.52 8.04
CA CYS A 141 10.34 12.65 8.06
C CYS A 141 9.44 12.97 9.26
N ASP A 142 8.15 13.16 9.02
CA ASP A 142 7.12 13.23 10.05
C ASP A 142 6.21 11.99 9.95
N ILE A 143 6.39 11.05 10.89
CA ILE A 143 5.79 9.73 10.85
C ILE A 143 4.80 9.57 12.00
N ALA A 144 3.54 9.27 11.68
CA ALA A 144 2.53 8.93 12.67
C ALA A 144 1.85 7.60 12.31
N VAL A 145 1.94 6.63 13.22
CA VAL A 145 1.23 5.36 13.18
C VAL A 145 0.25 5.33 14.34
N THR A 146 -1.03 5.46 14.02
CA THR A 146 -2.09 5.69 14.99
C THR A 146 -3.26 4.75 14.76
N GLU A 147 -4.02 4.46 15.82
CA GLU A 147 -5.29 3.74 15.73
C GLU A 147 -5.16 2.40 14.98
N VAL A 148 -4.21 1.57 15.42
CA VAL A 148 -3.97 0.26 14.83
C VAL A 148 -4.59 -0.82 15.71
N ASP A 149 -5.49 -1.62 15.15
CA ASP A 149 -6.06 -2.81 15.78
C ASP A 149 -5.43 -4.06 15.18
N ALA A 150 -4.62 -4.75 15.96
CA ALA A 150 -3.82 -5.87 15.51
C ALA A 150 -4.14 -7.15 16.27
N VAL A 151 -4.44 -8.22 15.52
CA VAL A 151 -4.56 -9.59 16.02
C VAL A 151 -3.45 -10.43 15.41
N GLN A 152 -2.56 -10.93 16.25
CA GLN A 152 -1.41 -11.73 15.86
C GLN A 152 -1.66 -13.20 16.19
N SER A 153 -1.67 -14.06 15.17
CA SER A 153 -1.86 -15.52 15.36
C SER A 153 -0.72 -16.36 14.78
N SER A 154 0.16 -15.74 13.98
CA SER A 154 1.30 -16.36 13.31
C SER A 154 2.41 -15.33 13.01
N ALA A 155 3.64 -15.82 12.84
CA ALA A 155 4.76 -15.01 12.36
C ALA A 155 4.49 -14.45 10.96
N VAL A 156 5.10 -13.29 10.65
CA VAL A 156 4.96 -12.61 9.36
C VAL A 156 6.26 -12.72 8.57
N GLN A 157 6.16 -13.12 7.31
CA GLN A 157 7.30 -13.16 6.38
C GLN A 157 7.40 -11.82 5.64
N LEU A 158 8.49 -11.08 5.88
CA LEU A 158 8.86 -9.94 5.03
C LEU A 158 9.82 -10.40 3.94
N LEU A 159 9.91 -9.62 2.87
CA LEU A 159 10.69 -9.89 1.64
C LEU A 159 12.16 -10.33 1.85
N ASP A 160 12.70 -10.12 3.05
CA ASP A 160 14.11 -10.32 3.36
C ASP A 160 14.33 -10.94 4.75
N THR A 161 13.28 -11.18 5.55
CA THR A 161 13.38 -11.68 6.94
C THR A 161 12.04 -12.17 7.49
N THR A 162 12.09 -13.24 8.27
CA THR A 162 10.94 -13.70 9.07
C THR A 162 10.88 -12.93 10.40
N ILE A 163 9.77 -12.27 10.67
CA ILE A 163 9.52 -11.67 11.99
C ILE A 163 8.87 -12.75 12.85
N ASN A 164 9.67 -13.38 13.70
CA ASN A 164 9.22 -14.41 14.63
C ASN A 164 8.51 -13.84 15.87
N THR A 165 8.69 -12.54 16.12
CA THR A 165 8.07 -11.81 17.22
C THR A 165 6.72 -11.23 16.76
N LEU A 166 5.67 -11.46 17.53
CA LEU A 166 4.35 -10.95 17.17
C LEU A 166 4.28 -9.46 17.51
N SER A 167 4.51 -8.59 16.54
CA SER A 167 4.54 -7.14 16.75
C SER A 167 3.83 -6.34 15.68
N VAL A 168 3.15 -5.26 16.07
CA VAL A 168 2.38 -4.39 15.15
C VAL A 168 3.29 -3.50 14.33
N VAL A 169 4.21 -2.80 15.00
CA VAL A 169 5.22 -1.94 14.37
C VAL A 169 6.61 -2.53 14.61
N VAL A 170 7.39 -2.67 13.55
CA VAL A 170 8.77 -3.16 13.60
C VAL A 170 9.74 -2.09 13.11
N LEU A 171 10.75 -1.80 13.92
CA LEU A 171 11.87 -0.96 13.54
C LEU A 171 13.11 -1.84 13.37
N ARG A 172 13.78 -1.75 12.22
CA ARG A 172 14.99 -2.54 11.96
C ARG A 172 16.14 -1.71 11.41
N LYS A 173 17.19 -1.57 12.23
CA LYS A 173 18.38 -0.75 11.90
C LYS A 173 17.95 0.65 11.42
N VAL A 174 16.99 1.26 12.10
CA VAL A 174 16.38 2.51 11.66
C VAL A 174 17.23 3.69 12.12
N VAL A 175 17.48 4.62 11.22
CA VAL A 175 18.07 5.92 11.52
C VAL A 175 17.05 7.00 11.16
N LEU A 176 16.71 7.84 12.13
CA LEU A 176 15.84 9.00 11.97
C LEU A 176 16.70 10.24 12.19
N SER A 177 16.85 11.07 11.15
CA SER A 177 17.65 12.30 11.18
C SER A 177 16.75 13.50 11.00
N ALA A 178 16.68 14.40 11.99
CA ALA A 178 15.73 15.52 12.01
C ALA A 178 14.28 15.08 11.72
N SER A 179 13.91 13.90 12.23
CA SER A 179 12.66 13.20 11.92
C SER A 179 11.92 12.80 13.20
N THR A 180 10.59 12.70 13.11
CA THR A 180 9.72 12.31 14.22
C THR A 180 9.01 10.98 13.93
N LEU A 181 8.83 10.17 14.97
CA LEU A 181 8.04 8.95 14.93
C LEU A 181 7.09 8.90 16.12
N LEU A 182 5.80 8.98 15.83
CA LEU A 182 4.73 8.80 16.79
C LEU A 182 4.05 7.45 16.56
N VAL A 183 3.98 6.63 17.61
CA VAL A 183 3.18 5.40 17.63
C VAL A 183 2.21 5.49 18.80
N SER A 184 0.91 5.56 18.52
CA SER A 184 -0.11 5.78 19.57
C SER A 184 -1.41 5.03 19.29
N ASN A 185 -2.17 4.71 20.34
CA ASN A 185 -3.46 4.00 20.23
C ASN A 185 -3.34 2.68 19.44
N VAL A 186 -2.30 1.89 19.75
CA VAL A 186 -2.08 0.56 19.19
C VAL A 186 -2.67 -0.49 20.13
N LYS A 187 -3.67 -1.23 19.63
CA LYS A 187 -4.25 -2.38 20.30
C LYS A 187 -3.63 -3.64 19.70
N ALA A 188 -2.86 -4.37 20.49
CA ALA A 188 -2.20 -5.59 20.05
C ALA A 188 -2.73 -6.76 20.86
N HIS A 189 -3.35 -7.71 20.17
CA HIS A 189 -3.87 -8.94 20.74
C HIS A 189 -3.12 -10.13 20.14
N SER A 190 -2.73 -11.09 20.97
CA SER A 190 -2.20 -12.36 20.50
C SER A 190 -3.13 -13.50 20.85
N THR A 191 -3.21 -14.50 19.98
CA THR A 191 -3.93 -15.75 20.27
C THR A 191 -3.02 -16.88 20.73
N LYS A 192 -1.68 -16.74 20.63
CA LYS A 192 -0.74 -17.86 20.88
C LYS A 192 0.50 -17.53 21.72
N ARG A 193 0.92 -16.26 21.83
CA ARG A 193 2.15 -15.82 22.54
C ARG A 193 1.99 -14.39 23.06
N ASP A 194 3.03 -13.77 23.58
CA ASP A 194 3.00 -12.33 23.82
C ASP A 194 2.95 -11.56 22.48
N ALA A 195 2.12 -10.50 22.42
CA ALA A 195 2.11 -9.55 21.31
C ALA A 195 2.61 -8.18 21.76
N PHE A 196 3.45 -7.56 20.95
CA PHE A 196 4.06 -6.26 21.22
C PHE A 196 3.47 -5.18 20.31
N GLY A 197 3.18 -4.00 20.85
CA GLY A 197 2.77 -2.86 20.02
C GLY A 197 3.91 -2.38 19.11
N LEU A 198 5.12 -2.28 19.67
CA LEU A 198 6.32 -1.83 18.98
C LEU A 198 7.48 -2.78 19.30
N TYR A 199 8.23 -3.19 18.28
CA TYR A 199 9.41 -4.04 18.42
C TYR A 199 10.56 -3.45 17.61
N SER A 200 11.71 -3.25 18.25
CA SER A 200 12.92 -2.77 17.57
C SER A 200 13.97 -3.87 17.55
N THR A 201 14.62 -4.05 16.40
CA THR A 201 15.71 -5.00 16.21
C THR A 201 16.92 -4.32 15.57
N GLY A 202 18.06 -4.35 16.28
CA GLY A 202 19.26 -3.61 15.90
C GLY A 202 19.26 -2.17 16.43
N ALA A 203 20.17 -1.34 15.92
CA ALA A 203 20.27 0.06 16.34
C ALA A 203 19.07 0.88 15.87
N LEU A 204 18.44 1.61 16.80
CA LEU A 204 17.56 2.73 16.50
C LEU A 204 18.35 3.99 16.86
N THR A 205 18.72 4.78 15.83
CA THR A 205 19.50 6.00 16.02
C THR A 205 18.64 7.21 15.72
N LEU A 206 18.62 8.16 16.65
CA LEU A 206 17.99 9.47 16.51
C LEU A 206 19.12 10.49 16.40
N VAL A 207 19.17 11.24 15.30
CA VAL A 207 20.22 12.23 14.98
C VAL A 207 19.59 13.60 14.77
#